data_AF-A0A9D6Q726-F1
#
_entry.id   AF-A0A9D6Q726-F1
#
_cell.length_a   1.000
_cell.length_b   1.000
_cell.length_c   1.000
_cell.angle_alpha   90.00
_cell.angle_beta   90.00
_cell.angle_gamma   90.00
#
_symmetry.space_group_name_H-M   'P 1'
#
loop_
_entity.id
_entity.type
_entity.pdbx_description
1 polymer ?
#
loop_
_entity_poly.entity_id
_entity_poly.type
_entity_poly.pdbx_seq_one_letter_code
_entity_poly.pdbx_strand_id
1 'polypeptide(L)'
;MPATEAISLDRLEARRDRTFRRLPRLRVQGARRALTFLNQAGLASLFATRALNLPSLWVAVCGRRDPQFPHHSHHDPEVSLAWRLKDALPAAGEVFYAKLIRGKPIFVAWDLFPAVYRLFGPQRDYVREYRDGLLSPAAKAVLDVLHREGPQDTLALKLAVNLARPGQRRTFDGALAELQQRLYVAMREVRYDPFTYVWDLVARRYPERVSEARRLKEDHAAAQVTRRYLEAVIYATFNDVVSVVGDRRRATRAIEALRSEAAVAIDCGIDGLPGKWLVRS
;
A
#
# COMPACT_ATOMS: atom_id res chain seq x y z
N MET A 1 11.44 -36.53 19.59
CA MET A 1 11.09 -35.10 19.49
C MET A 1 9.60 -35.01 19.24
N PRO A 2 8.81 -34.28 20.04
CA PRO A 2 7.39 -34.16 19.75
C PRO A 2 7.26 -33.49 18.38
N ALA A 3 6.54 -34.13 17.46
CA ALA A 3 6.22 -33.54 16.17
C ALA A 3 5.46 -32.24 16.45
N THR A 4 6.04 -31.11 16.09
CA THR A 4 5.34 -29.83 16.13
C THR A 4 4.11 -30.00 15.24
N GLU A 5 2.93 -30.08 15.86
CA GLU A 5 1.68 -30.32 15.16
C GLU A 5 1.52 -29.24 14.07
N ALA A 6 1.44 -29.68 12.82
CA ALA A 6 1.43 -28.76 11.69
C ALA A 6 0.17 -27.89 11.74
N ILE A 7 0.33 -26.60 11.42
CA ILE A 7 -0.77 -25.65 11.53
C ILE A 7 -1.71 -25.86 10.34
N SER A 8 -2.99 -26.14 10.61
CA SER A 8 -4.00 -26.29 9.56
C SER A 8 -4.21 -25.00 8.76
N LEU A 9 -4.02 -25.09 7.44
CA LEU A 9 -4.26 -23.99 6.51
C LEU A 9 -5.71 -23.48 6.57
N ASP A 10 -6.69 -24.38 6.66
CA ASP A 10 -8.10 -24.00 6.71
C ASP A 10 -8.43 -23.15 7.95
N ARG A 11 -7.80 -23.44 9.10
CA ARG A 11 -7.95 -22.61 10.31
C ARG A 11 -7.37 -21.21 10.10
N LEU A 12 -6.23 -21.09 9.43
CA LEU A 12 -5.62 -19.80 9.11
C LEU A 12 -6.45 -19.01 8.09
N GLU A 13 -6.94 -19.67 7.06
CA GLU A 13 -7.78 -19.06 6.04
C GLU A 13 -9.16 -18.65 6.61
N ALA A 14 -9.72 -19.39 7.58
CA ALA A 14 -10.93 -18.97 8.29
C ALA A 14 -10.72 -17.70 9.13
N ARG A 15 -9.51 -17.48 9.69
CA ARG A 15 -9.15 -16.20 10.34
C ARG A 15 -9.07 -15.09 9.29
N ARG A 16 -8.41 -15.34 8.15
CA ARG A 16 -8.34 -14.38 7.03
C ARG A 16 -9.70 -14.05 6.43
N ASP A 17 -10.65 -14.98 6.42
CA ASP A 17 -12.00 -14.69 5.94
C ASP A 17 -12.66 -13.57 6.75
N ARG A 18 -12.27 -13.41 8.01
CA ARG A 18 -12.71 -12.30 8.85
C ARG A 18 -11.91 -11.03 8.58
N THR A 19 -10.57 -11.09 8.60
CA THR A 19 -9.73 -9.90 8.44
C THR A 19 -9.81 -9.31 7.03
N PHE A 20 -9.88 -10.15 6.00
CA PHE A 20 -10.03 -9.74 4.59
C PHE A 20 -11.50 -9.57 4.19
N ARG A 21 -12.45 -9.81 5.12
CA ARG A 21 -13.90 -9.72 4.89
C ARG A 21 -14.40 -10.56 3.71
N ARG A 22 -13.91 -11.79 3.59
CA ARG A 22 -14.25 -12.77 2.54
C ARG A 22 -15.53 -13.56 2.83
N LEU A 23 -16.43 -13.00 3.65
CA LEU A 23 -17.72 -13.58 3.99
C LEU A 23 -18.85 -12.61 3.61
N PRO A 24 -20.00 -13.09 3.09
CA PRO A 24 -21.08 -12.21 2.62
C PRO A 24 -21.57 -11.21 3.67
N ARG A 25 -21.69 -11.64 4.94
CA ARG A 25 -22.09 -10.79 6.08
C ARG A 25 -21.08 -9.69 6.44
N LEU A 26 -19.81 -9.88 6.08
CA LEU A 26 -18.73 -8.94 6.38
C LEU A 26 -18.45 -7.99 5.22
N ARG A 27 -19.04 -8.22 4.04
CA ARG A 27 -18.74 -7.47 2.81
C ARG A 27 -18.78 -5.95 2.97
N VAL A 28 -17.97 -5.25 2.21
CA VAL A 28 -17.95 -3.79 2.13
C VAL A 28 -19.04 -3.33 1.17
N GLN A 29 -19.97 -2.51 1.66
CA GLN A 29 -21.13 -2.03 0.88
C GLN A 29 -21.11 -0.51 0.66
N GLY A 30 -20.08 0.18 1.12
CA GLY A 30 -19.98 1.64 1.05
C GLY A 30 -18.84 2.21 1.88
N ALA A 31 -18.70 3.54 1.84
CA ALA A 31 -17.55 4.29 2.38
C ALA A 31 -17.24 3.97 3.85
N ARG A 32 -18.24 4.01 4.73
CA ARG A 32 -18.05 3.74 6.18
C ARG A 32 -17.46 2.35 6.44
N ARG A 33 -18.00 1.31 5.79
CA ARG A 33 -17.50 -0.07 5.93
C ARG A 33 -16.13 -0.23 5.30
N ALA A 34 -15.87 0.45 4.17
CA ALA A 34 -14.57 0.45 3.51
C ALA A 34 -13.50 1.07 4.40
N LEU A 35 -13.75 2.25 4.97
CA LEU A 35 -12.83 2.92 5.89
C LEU A 35 -12.54 2.06 7.12
N THR A 36 -13.57 1.46 7.71
CA THR A 36 -13.39 0.53 8.84
C THR A 36 -12.48 -0.65 8.45
N PHE A 37 -12.68 -1.22 7.26
CA PHE A 37 -11.83 -2.30 6.75
C PHE A 37 -10.38 -1.85 6.57
N LEU A 38 -10.17 -0.71 5.91
CA LEU A 38 -8.85 -0.18 5.62
C LEU A 38 -8.08 0.17 6.91
N ASN A 39 -8.74 0.77 7.90
CA ASN A 39 -8.13 1.09 9.18
C ASN A 39 -7.74 -0.17 9.98
N GLN A 40 -8.60 -1.20 9.96
CA GLN A 40 -8.30 -2.50 10.57
C GLN A 40 -7.15 -3.22 9.87
N ALA A 41 -7.13 -3.20 8.53
CA ALA A 41 -6.10 -3.83 7.72
C ALA A 41 -4.74 -3.09 7.81
N GLY A 42 -4.75 -1.76 7.94
CA GLY A 42 -3.57 -0.91 7.87
C GLY A 42 -3.03 -0.72 6.45
N LEU A 43 -2.86 -1.82 5.72
CA LEU A 43 -2.43 -1.87 4.31
C LEU A 43 -3.41 -2.74 3.51
N ALA A 44 -3.88 -2.24 2.37
CA ALA A 44 -4.71 -3.03 1.45
C ALA A 44 -4.46 -2.63 -0.01
N SER A 45 -4.52 -3.59 -0.93
CA SER A 45 -4.55 -3.28 -2.36
C SER A 45 -5.97 -2.93 -2.82
N LEU A 46 -6.09 -2.26 -3.97
CA LEU A 46 -7.40 -2.07 -4.60
C LEU A 46 -7.97 -3.40 -5.12
N PHE A 47 -7.17 -4.10 -5.92
CA PHE A 47 -7.52 -5.41 -6.47
C PHE A 47 -6.55 -6.48 -5.96
N ALA A 48 -7.03 -7.71 -5.90
CA ALA A 48 -6.18 -8.84 -5.53
C ALA A 48 -5.09 -9.02 -6.58
N THR A 49 -3.85 -9.19 -6.13
CA THR A 49 -2.73 -9.53 -7.01
C THR A 49 -2.03 -10.74 -6.44
N ARG A 50 -1.86 -11.81 -7.22
CA ARG A 50 -1.17 -13.04 -6.78
C ARG A 50 0.23 -12.79 -6.21
N ALA A 51 0.87 -11.70 -6.63
CA ALA A 51 2.19 -11.29 -6.18
C ALA A 51 2.21 -10.62 -4.79
N LEU A 52 1.06 -10.35 -4.16
CA LEU A 52 0.99 -9.68 -2.86
C LEU A 52 0.08 -10.45 -1.91
N ASN A 53 0.67 -10.90 -0.81
CA ASN A 53 -0.07 -11.40 0.34
C ASN A 53 -0.61 -10.20 1.13
N LEU A 54 -1.72 -9.59 0.69
CA LEU A 54 -2.35 -8.42 1.31
C LEU A 54 -3.89 -8.49 1.26
N PRO A 55 -4.59 -7.83 2.19
CA PRO A 55 -6.01 -7.55 2.05
C PRO A 55 -6.30 -6.80 0.75
N SER A 56 -7.47 -7.05 0.15
CA SER A 56 -7.91 -6.39 -1.08
C SER A 56 -9.29 -5.76 -0.88
N LEU A 57 -9.42 -4.47 -1.21
CA LEU A 57 -10.69 -3.76 -1.09
C LEU A 57 -11.77 -4.38 -1.98
N TRP A 58 -11.43 -4.74 -3.23
CA TRP A 58 -12.37 -5.39 -4.13
C TRP A 58 -12.81 -6.76 -3.60
N VAL A 59 -11.90 -7.58 -3.07
CA VAL A 59 -12.28 -8.87 -2.46
C VAL A 59 -13.19 -8.66 -1.25
N ALA A 60 -12.92 -7.65 -0.43
CA ALA A 60 -13.79 -7.28 0.70
C ALA A 60 -15.16 -6.77 0.23
N VAL A 61 -15.26 -6.10 -0.93
CA VAL A 61 -16.54 -5.74 -1.57
C VAL A 61 -17.28 -6.99 -2.03
N CYS A 62 -16.59 -7.91 -2.70
CA CYS A 62 -17.13 -9.18 -3.17
C CYS A 62 -17.65 -10.07 -2.04
N GLY A 63 -17.02 -10.00 -0.85
CA GLY A 63 -17.44 -10.76 0.33
C GLY A 63 -17.29 -12.28 0.16
N ARG A 64 -16.32 -12.73 -0.66
CA ARG A 64 -16.04 -14.14 -0.92
C ARG A 64 -14.54 -14.38 -1.10
N ARG A 65 -14.08 -15.62 -0.90
CA ARG A 65 -12.64 -15.94 -0.83
C ARG A 65 -11.92 -15.74 -2.16
N ASP A 66 -12.49 -16.28 -3.23
CA ASP A 66 -11.87 -16.33 -4.56
C ASP A 66 -12.80 -15.74 -5.63
N PRO A 67 -13.10 -14.43 -5.57
CA PRO A 67 -13.89 -13.80 -6.61
C PRO A 67 -13.12 -13.83 -7.94
N GLN A 68 -13.80 -14.25 -9.00
CA GLN A 68 -13.27 -14.16 -10.36
C GLN A 68 -13.46 -12.74 -10.89
N PHE A 69 -12.44 -12.20 -11.55
CA PHE A 69 -12.54 -10.87 -12.14
C PHE A 69 -13.47 -10.94 -13.37
N PRO A 70 -14.46 -10.04 -13.49
CA PRO A 70 -15.44 -10.10 -14.57
C PRO A 70 -14.81 -9.76 -15.93
N HIS A 71 -15.28 -10.42 -17.00
CA HIS A 71 -14.87 -10.11 -18.37
C HIS A 71 -15.29 -8.68 -18.79
N HIS A 72 -16.48 -8.24 -18.38
CA HIS A 72 -17.03 -6.91 -18.68
C HIS A 72 -17.04 -6.02 -17.43
N SER A 73 -15.85 -5.62 -16.99
CA SER A 73 -15.66 -4.88 -15.72
C SER A 73 -16.33 -3.49 -15.66
N HIS A 74 -16.66 -2.88 -16.79
CA HIS A 74 -17.26 -1.54 -16.85
C HIS A 74 -18.69 -1.45 -16.30
N HIS A 75 -19.41 -2.58 -16.25
CA HIS A 75 -20.78 -2.65 -15.74
C HIS A 75 -20.91 -3.53 -14.49
N ASP A 76 -19.80 -4.08 -13.99
CA ASP A 76 -19.83 -4.91 -12.80
C ASP A 76 -20.02 -4.04 -11.54
N PRO A 77 -21.03 -4.32 -10.70
CA PRO A 77 -21.34 -3.49 -9.53
C PRO A 77 -20.25 -3.54 -8.46
N GLU A 78 -19.53 -4.65 -8.30
CA GLU A 78 -18.49 -4.82 -7.29
C GLU A 78 -17.21 -4.07 -7.68
N VAL A 79 -16.81 -4.18 -8.95
CA VAL A 79 -15.72 -3.41 -9.54
C VAL A 79 -16.04 -1.91 -9.52
N SER A 80 -17.25 -1.53 -9.91
CA SER A 80 -17.71 -0.13 -9.90
C SER A 80 -17.71 0.47 -8.49
N LEU A 81 -18.14 -0.30 -7.48
CA LEU A 81 -18.06 0.13 -6.09
C LEU A 81 -16.60 0.27 -5.62
N ALA A 82 -15.73 -0.68 -5.94
CA ALA A 82 -14.31 -0.60 -5.57
C ALA A 82 -13.63 0.65 -6.17
N TRP A 83 -13.91 0.98 -7.43
CA TRP A 83 -13.41 2.21 -8.06
C TRP A 83 -13.94 3.48 -7.40
N ARG A 84 -15.26 3.58 -7.19
CA ARG A 84 -15.84 4.74 -6.48
C ARG A 84 -15.23 4.93 -5.09
N LEU A 85 -15.01 3.86 -4.35
CA LEU A 85 -14.39 3.93 -3.02
C LEU A 85 -12.93 4.39 -3.11
N LYS A 86 -12.17 3.90 -4.10
CA LYS A 86 -10.79 4.33 -4.35
C LYS A 86 -10.67 5.81 -4.67
N ASP A 87 -11.64 6.38 -5.39
CA ASP A 87 -11.62 7.79 -5.73
C ASP A 87 -12.12 8.66 -4.55
N ALA A 88 -13.21 8.24 -3.90
CA ALA A 88 -13.86 9.02 -2.84
C ALA A 88 -13.05 9.10 -1.53
N LEU A 89 -12.48 7.98 -1.04
CA LEU A 89 -11.86 7.96 0.30
C LEU A 89 -10.56 8.79 0.36
N PRO A 90 -9.62 8.68 -0.61
CA PRO A 90 -8.43 9.52 -0.60
C PRO A 90 -8.74 10.99 -0.90
N ALA A 91 -9.72 11.27 -1.77
CA ALA A 91 -10.17 12.64 -2.04
C ALA A 91 -10.74 13.31 -0.77
N ALA A 92 -11.53 12.57 0.01
CA ALA A 92 -12.03 13.00 1.32
C ALA A 92 -10.95 13.07 2.41
N GLY A 93 -9.71 12.62 2.13
CA GLY A 93 -8.62 12.62 3.09
C GLY A 93 -8.76 11.56 4.19
N GLU A 94 -9.55 10.51 3.98
CA GLU A 94 -9.85 9.47 4.98
C GLU A 94 -8.80 8.35 5.02
N VAL A 95 -8.09 8.15 3.91
CA VAL A 95 -6.97 7.19 3.79
C VAL A 95 -5.94 7.72 2.81
N PHE A 96 -4.70 7.30 2.95
CA PHE A 96 -3.67 7.58 1.95
C PHE A 96 -3.70 6.51 0.84
N TYR A 97 -3.45 6.91 -0.41
CA TYR A 97 -3.43 5.98 -1.55
C TYR A 97 -2.34 6.36 -2.56
N ALA A 98 -1.43 5.41 -2.85
CA ALA A 98 -0.35 5.58 -3.82
C ALA A 98 0.15 4.22 -4.33
N LYS A 99 0.92 4.23 -5.43
CA LYS A 99 1.75 3.07 -5.78
C LYS A 99 2.88 2.92 -4.77
N LEU A 100 2.96 1.79 -4.05
CA LEU A 100 3.91 1.61 -2.96
C LEU A 100 4.56 0.21 -3.01
N ILE A 101 3.85 -0.81 -2.53
CA ILE A 101 4.40 -2.15 -2.35
C ILE A 101 4.52 -2.84 -3.71
N ARG A 102 5.76 -3.13 -4.13
CA ARG A 102 6.09 -3.68 -5.47
C ARG A 102 5.45 -2.87 -6.61
N GLY A 103 5.37 -1.54 -6.45
CA GLY A 103 4.76 -0.62 -7.41
C GLY A 103 3.24 -0.78 -7.60
N LYS A 104 2.56 -1.56 -6.75
CA LYS A 104 1.11 -1.73 -6.80
C LYS A 104 0.40 -0.61 -6.04
N PRO A 105 -0.84 -0.25 -6.41
CA PRO A 105 -1.63 0.74 -5.68
C PRO A 105 -2.10 0.19 -4.33
N ILE A 106 -1.72 0.88 -3.26
CA ILE A 106 -1.96 0.48 -1.87
C ILE A 106 -2.67 1.61 -1.13
N PHE A 107 -3.72 1.25 -0.40
CA PHE A 107 -4.31 2.07 0.66
C PHE A 107 -3.49 1.92 1.94
N VAL A 108 -3.24 3.03 2.61
CA VAL A 108 -2.55 3.10 3.90
C VAL A 108 -3.46 3.83 4.89
N ALA A 109 -3.76 3.17 6.01
CA ALA A 109 -4.50 3.79 7.11
C ALA A 109 -3.68 4.93 7.74
N TRP A 110 -4.36 5.99 8.18
CA TRP A 110 -3.67 7.18 8.69
C TRP A 110 -2.90 6.97 9.98
N ASP A 111 -3.33 6.04 10.83
CA ASP A 111 -2.60 5.66 12.04
C ASP A 111 -1.27 4.94 11.72
N LEU A 112 -1.21 4.23 10.60
CA LEU A 112 -0.02 3.53 10.13
C LEU A 112 0.87 4.37 9.21
N PHE A 113 0.30 5.42 8.60
CA PHE A 113 0.99 6.24 7.60
C PHE A 113 2.34 6.81 8.08
N PRO A 114 2.50 7.36 9.31
CA PRO A 114 3.80 7.86 9.76
C PRO A 114 4.90 6.80 9.73
N ALA A 115 4.58 5.57 10.13
CA ALA A 115 5.52 4.44 10.08
C ALA A 115 5.87 4.10 8.62
N VAL A 116 4.87 4.01 7.72
CA VAL A 116 5.11 3.77 6.29
C VAL A 116 5.97 4.87 5.66
N TYR A 117 5.67 6.13 5.95
CA TYR A 117 6.46 7.26 5.46
C TYR A 117 7.89 7.25 6.00
N ARG A 118 8.10 6.83 7.24
CA ARG A 118 9.45 6.68 7.80
C ARG A 118 10.29 5.66 7.03
N LEU A 119 9.67 4.60 6.49
CA LEU A 119 10.34 3.50 5.80
C LEU A 119 10.58 3.77 4.31
N PHE A 120 9.61 4.38 3.62
CA PHE A 120 9.61 4.56 2.16
C PHE A 120 9.74 6.01 1.71
N GLY A 121 9.47 6.96 2.61
CA GLY A 121 9.51 8.38 2.30
C GLY A 121 10.93 8.93 2.17
N PRO A 122 11.06 10.14 1.61
CA PRO A 122 12.35 10.79 1.41
C PRO A 122 13.07 11.06 2.73
N GLN A 123 14.35 10.69 2.79
CA GLN A 123 15.20 10.92 3.97
C GLN A 123 16.06 12.18 3.82
N ARG A 124 16.15 12.71 2.60
CA ARG A 124 16.99 13.84 2.24
C ARG A 124 16.33 14.62 1.10
N ASP A 125 16.96 15.74 0.77
CA ASP A 125 16.54 16.59 -0.34
C ASP A 125 16.60 15.85 -1.69
N TYR A 126 15.56 16.04 -2.52
CA TYR A 126 15.42 15.32 -3.79
C TYR A 126 16.46 15.73 -4.84
N VAL A 127 17.00 16.95 -4.78
CA VAL A 127 18.07 17.39 -5.67
C VAL A 127 19.35 16.60 -5.38
N ARG A 128 19.61 16.27 -4.11
CA ARG A 128 20.72 15.37 -3.73
C ARG A 128 20.47 13.95 -4.21
N GLU A 129 19.27 13.41 -4.05
CA GLU A 129 18.95 12.06 -4.56
C GLU A 129 19.12 11.96 -6.07
N TYR A 130 18.75 13.01 -6.82
CA TYR A 130 18.99 13.07 -8.25
C TYR A 130 20.48 13.09 -8.60
N ARG A 131 21.27 13.93 -7.92
CA ARG A 131 22.74 13.99 -8.14
C ARG A 131 23.43 12.66 -7.85
N ASP A 132 22.96 11.91 -6.86
CA ASP A 132 23.47 10.59 -6.50
C ASP A 132 22.97 9.47 -7.45
N GLY A 133 22.23 9.80 -8.51
CA GLY A 133 21.70 8.84 -9.47
C GLY A 133 20.53 8.01 -8.96
N LEU A 134 19.94 8.38 -7.82
CA LEU A 134 18.79 7.65 -7.26
C LEU A 134 17.47 8.07 -7.87
N LEU A 135 17.32 9.28 -8.38
CA LEU A 135 16.08 9.72 -9.06
C LEU A 135 16.28 9.79 -10.57
N SER A 136 15.26 9.38 -11.33
CA SER A 136 15.29 9.58 -12.78
C SER A 136 15.18 11.07 -13.16
N PRO A 137 15.71 11.50 -14.32
CA PRO A 137 15.55 12.88 -14.79
C PRO A 137 14.08 13.32 -14.91
N ALA A 138 13.20 12.40 -15.35
CA ALA A 138 11.77 12.67 -15.46
C ALA A 138 11.11 12.83 -14.08
N ALA A 139 11.47 12.00 -13.08
CA ALA A 139 10.98 12.15 -11.71
C ALA A 139 11.44 13.48 -11.10
N LYS A 140 12.70 13.87 -11.30
CA LYS A 140 13.22 15.18 -10.85
C LYS A 140 12.47 16.34 -11.50
N ALA A 141 12.21 16.30 -12.81
CA ALA A 141 11.49 17.35 -13.52
C ALA A 141 10.05 17.51 -12.98
N VAL A 142 9.35 16.40 -12.70
CA VAL A 142 8.03 16.44 -12.06
C VAL A 142 8.11 17.08 -10.67
N LEU A 143 9.12 16.74 -9.86
CA LEU A 143 9.31 17.33 -8.55
C LEU A 143 9.56 18.84 -8.60
N ASP A 144 10.37 19.32 -9.55
CA ASP A 144 10.62 20.75 -9.71
C ASP A 144 9.34 21.53 -10.02
N VAL A 145 8.53 21.02 -10.96
CA VAL A 145 7.25 21.62 -11.32
C VAL A 145 6.32 21.67 -10.11
N LEU A 146 6.16 20.56 -9.40
CA LEU A 146 5.28 20.50 -8.24
C LEU A 146 5.78 21.36 -7.06
N HIS A 147 7.09 21.56 -6.89
CA HIS A 147 7.62 22.49 -5.91
C HIS A 147 7.31 23.95 -6.26
N ARG A 148 7.53 24.33 -7.52
CA ARG A 148 7.37 25.69 -8.03
C ARG A 148 5.91 26.12 -8.17
N GLU A 149 5.07 25.25 -8.73
CA GLU A 149 3.72 25.58 -9.20
C GLU A 149 2.62 24.99 -8.30
N GLY A 150 2.99 24.18 -7.31
CA GLY A 150 2.03 23.52 -6.44
C GLY A 150 1.31 22.34 -7.12
N PRO A 151 0.08 22.01 -6.71
CA PRO A 151 -0.67 20.89 -7.27
C PRO A 151 -0.95 21.10 -8.76
N GLN A 152 -0.75 20.06 -9.57
CA GLN A 152 -0.98 20.10 -11.02
C GLN A 152 -1.86 18.94 -11.47
N ASP A 153 -2.75 19.18 -12.42
CA ASP A 153 -3.44 18.10 -13.10
C ASP A 153 -2.50 17.33 -14.04
N THR A 154 -2.92 16.13 -14.45
CA THR A 154 -2.07 15.22 -15.22
C THR A 154 -1.64 15.79 -16.57
N LEU A 155 -2.51 16.56 -17.24
CA LEU A 155 -2.19 17.13 -18.55
C LEU A 155 -1.24 18.33 -18.40
N ALA A 156 -1.55 19.24 -17.47
CA ALA A 156 -0.70 20.39 -17.16
C ALA A 156 0.72 19.93 -16.76
N LEU A 157 0.81 18.92 -15.89
CA LEU A 157 2.08 18.37 -15.45
C LEU A 157 2.88 17.75 -16.62
N LYS A 158 2.22 17.01 -17.52
CA LYS A 158 2.86 16.46 -18.72
C LYS A 158 3.40 17.54 -19.65
N LEU A 159 2.66 18.63 -19.84
CA LEU A 159 3.10 19.76 -20.65
C LEU A 159 4.31 20.45 -20.00
N ALA A 160 4.25 20.72 -18.70
CA ALA A 160 5.31 21.39 -17.95
C ALA A 160 6.64 20.64 -17.95
N VAL A 161 6.62 19.30 -18.01
CA VAL A 161 7.82 18.47 -18.09
C VAL A 161 8.18 18.00 -19.51
N ASN A 162 7.49 18.53 -20.54
CA ASN A 162 7.69 18.14 -21.95
C ASN A 162 7.50 16.63 -22.23
N LEU A 163 6.54 15.98 -21.55
CA LEU A 163 6.19 14.56 -21.69
C LEU A 163 4.73 14.33 -22.14
N ALA A 164 4.12 15.29 -22.82
CA ALA A 164 2.73 15.19 -23.31
C ALA A 164 2.57 14.36 -24.59
N ARG A 165 3.66 14.03 -25.31
CA ARG A 165 3.57 13.31 -26.59
C ARG A 165 3.24 11.83 -26.36
N PRO A 166 2.49 11.17 -27.28
CA PRO A 166 2.11 9.76 -27.12
C PRO A 166 3.28 8.79 -26.83
N GLY A 167 4.43 8.99 -27.48
CA GLY A 167 5.64 8.17 -27.27
C GLY A 167 6.30 8.32 -25.89
N GLN A 168 5.93 9.35 -25.12
CA GLN A 168 6.53 9.67 -23.82
C GLN A 168 5.68 9.18 -22.64
N ARG A 169 4.52 8.56 -22.91
CA ARG A 169 3.60 8.08 -21.87
C ARG A 169 4.28 7.16 -20.85
N ARG A 170 5.08 6.19 -21.31
CA ARG A 170 5.78 5.24 -20.42
C ARG A 170 6.77 5.95 -19.50
N THR A 171 7.48 6.96 -20.01
CA THR A 171 8.43 7.76 -19.24
C THR A 171 7.73 8.53 -18.14
N PHE A 172 6.62 9.21 -18.47
CA PHE A 172 5.83 9.95 -17.48
C PHE A 172 5.17 9.04 -16.44
N ASP A 173 4.52 7.96 -16.89
CA ASP A 173 3.86 7.00 -15.99
C ASP A 173 4.88 6.29 -15.08
N GLY A 174 6.09 6.04 -15.59
CA GLY A 174 7.24 5.52 -14.84
C GLY A 174 7.74 6.51 -13.79
N ALA A 175 7.94 7.78 -14.15
CA ALA A 175 8.33 8.83 -13.22
C ALA A 175 7.31 9.03 -12.10
N LEU A 176 6.01 9.07 -12.42
CA LEU A 176 4.97 9.14 -11.40
C LEU A 176 4.93 7.90 -10.50
N ALA A 177 5.19 6.70 -11.05
CA ALA A 177 5.25 5.48 -10.26
C ALA A 177 6.47 5.45 -9.33
N GLU A 178 7.63 5.93 -9.79
CA GLU A 178 8.84 6.09 -9.00
C GLU A 178 8.60 7.05 -7.82
N LEU A 179 8.05 8.23 -8.09
CA LEU A 179 7.78 9.24 -7.07
C LEU A 179 6.72 8.80 -6.05
N GLN A 180 5.69 8.07 -6.48
CA GLN A 180 4.69 7.49 -5.57
C GLN A 180 5.30 6.45 -4.64
N GLN A 181 6.15 5.55 -5.16
CA GLN A 181 6.79 4.50 -4.36
C GLN A 181 7.72 5.06 -3.29
N ARG A 182 8.25 6.26 -3.52
CA ARG A 182 9.07 7.02 -2.57
C ARG A 182 8.29 8.05 -1.77
N LEU A 183 6.96 8.05 -1.87
CA LEU A 183 6.05 8.96 -1.16
C LEU A 183 6.41 10.44 -1.32
N TYR A 184 6.98 10.81 -2.47
CA TYR A 184 7.17 12.20 -2.84
C TYR A 184 5.84 12.83 -3.26
N VAL A 185 5.08 12.10 -4.07
CA VAL A 185 3.82 12.57 -4.68
C VAL A 185 2.68 11.61 -4.40
N ALA A 186 1.47 12.16 -4.29
CA ALA A 186 0.25 11.38 -4.22
C ALA A 186 -0.88 12.06 -4.99
N MET A 187 -1.89 11.28 -5.35
CA MET A 187 -3.13 11.80 -5.92
C MET A 187 -3.84 12.66 -4.85
N ARG A 188 -4.13 13.91 -5.20
CA ARG A 188 -4.82 14.90 -4.36
C ARG A 188 -6.33 14.80 -4.54
N GLU A 189 -6.80 14.71 -5.77
CA GLU A 189 -8.21 14.62 -6.13
C GLU A 189 -8.36 14.02 -7.53
N VAL A 190 -9.59 13.60 -7.84
CA VAL A 190 -10.03 13.17 -9.16
C VAL A 190 -11.10 14.14 -9.63
N ARG A 191 -10.93 14.70 -10.83
CA ARG A 191 -11.97 15.46 -11.53
C ARG A 191 -12.50 14.55 -12.64
N TYR A 192 -13.81 14.53 -12.86
CA TYR A 192 -14.42 13.67 -13.88
C TYR A 192 -14.85 14.43 -15.14
N ASP A 193 -14.92 15.75 -15.09
CA ASP A 193 -15.34 16.60 -16.20
C ASP A 193 -14.39 17.79 -16.39
N PRO A 194 -13.38 17.68 -17.28
CA PRO A 194 -12.89 16.45 -17.90
C PRO A 194 -12.19 15.51 -16.90
N PHE A 195 -12.08 14.21 -17.22
CA PHE A 195 -11.41 13.25 -16.35
C PHE A 195 -9.91 13.54 -16.20
N THR A 196 -9.45 13.83 -14.98
CA THR A 196 -8.02 14.00 -14.68
C THR A 196 -7.71 13.76 -13.20
N TYR A 197 -6.49 13.29 -12.94
CA TYR A 197 -5.92 13.28 -11.61
C TYR A 197 -5.13 14.56 -11.35
N VAL A 198 -5.29 15.11 -10.15
CA VAL A 198 -4.44 16.17 -9.63
C VAL A 198 -3.40 15.57 -8.70
N TRP A 199 -2.15 15.95 -8.89
CA TRP A 199 -0.99 15.45 -8.15
C TRP A 199 -0.41 16.57 -7.29
N ASP A 200 0.02 16.21 -6.08
CA ASP A 200 0.65 17.15 -5.14
C ASP A 200 1.77 16.45 -4.37
N LEU A 201 2.64 17.25 -3.74
CA LEU A 201 3.67 16.76 -2.85
C LEU A 201 3.05 16.24 -1.55
N VAL A 202 3.43 15.03 -1.14
CA VAL A 202 2.97 14.44 0.12
C VAL A 202 3.32 15.34 1.31
N ALA A 203 4.55 15.89 1.32
CA ALA A 203 5.01 16.77 2.39
C ALA A 203 4.28 18.12 2.45
N ARG A 204 3.76 18.61 1.31
CA ARG A 204 2.95 19.83 1.27
C ARG A 204 1.53 19.56 1.79
N ARG A 205 0.95 18.42 1.39
CA ARG A 205 -0.43 18.08 1.74
C ARG A 205 -0.59 17.57 3.18
N TYR A 206 0.41 16.88 3.71
CA TYR A 206 0.34 16.23 5.02
C TYR A 206 1.57 16.55 5.91
N PRO A 207 1.86 17.84 6.17
CA PRO A 207 3.10 18.26 6.85
C PRO A 207 3.22 17.71 8.26
N GLU A 208 2.12 17.64 9.01
CA GLU A 208 2.10 17.10 10.37
C GLU A 208 2.42 15.60 10.40
N ARG A 209 1.84 14.83 9.48
CA ARG A 209 2.10 13.38 9.35
C ARG A 209 3.54 13.09 8.94
N VAL A 210 4.11 13.91 8.05
CA VAL A 210 5.52 13.82 7.66
C VAL A 210 6.43 14.17 8.84
N SER A 211 6.08 15.19 9.63
CA SER A 211 6.83 15.58 10.82
C SER A 211 6.78 14.49 11.89
N GLU A 212 5.62 13.86 12.11
CA GLU A 212 5.46 12.69 12.96
C GLU A 212 6.34 11.53 12.49
N ALA A 213 6.28 11.21 11.20
CA ALA A 213 7.09 10.15 10.59
C ALA A 213 8.58 10.35 10.84
N ARG A 214 9.10 11.58 10.68
CA ARG A 214 10.52 11.91 10.88
C ARG A 214 11.00 11.72 12.33
N ARG A 215 10.09 11.76 13.31
CA ARG A 215 10.41 11.51 14.73
C ARG A 215 10.48 10.01 15.07
N LEU A 216 9.92 9.15 14.23
CA LEU A 216 9.97 7.71 14.45
C LEU A 216 11.37 7.16 14.19
N LYS A 217 11.84 6.28 15.08
CA LYS A 217 13.00 5.43 14.75
C LYS A 217 12.59 4.41 13.71
N GLU A 218 13.49 4.12 12.78
CA GLU A 218 13.22 3.20 11.67
C GLU A 218 12.77 1.82 12.16
N ASP A 219 13.37 1.30 13.23
CA ASP A 219 13.04 -0.02 13.77
C ASP A 219 11.66 -0.08 14.41
N HIS A 220 11.25 1.00 15.10
CA HIS A 220 9.89 1.10 15.63
C HIS A 220 8.87 1.17 14.49
N ALA A 221 9.17 1.93 13.44
CA ALA A 221 8.30 2.00 12.26
C ALA A 221 8.17 0.63 11.57
N ALA A 222 9.29 -0.09 11.38
CA ALA A 222 9.29 -1.43 10.80
C ALA A 222 8.49 -2.42 11.65
N ALA A 223 8.69 -2.44 12.97
CA ALA A 223 7.94 -3.30 13.89
C ALA A 223 6.43 -2.99 13.88
N GLN A 224 6.04 -1.71 13.86
CA GLN A 224 4.63 -1.31 13.77
C GLN A 224 3.98 -1.78 12.46
N VAL A 225 4.64 -1.57 11.31
CA VAL A 225 4.15 -2.04 10.00
C VAL A 225 4.07 -3.56 9.96
N THR A 226 5.10 -4.27 10.40
CA THR A 226 5.10 -5.74 10.44
C THR A 226 3.99 -6.29 11.34
N ARG A 227 3.75 -5.68 12.51
CA ARG A 227 2.66 -6.09 13.41
C ARG A 227 1.31 -5.93 12.77
N ARG A 228 0.98 -4.73 12.29
CA ARG A 228 -0.31 -4.46 11.66
C ARG A 228 -0.52 -5.35 10.43
N TYR A 229 0.55 -5.57 9.66
CA TYR A 229 0.54 -6.48 8.53
C TYR A 229 0.19 -7.91 8.94
N LEU A 230 0.89 -8.49 9.93
CA LEU A 230 0.64 -9.86 10.39
C LEU A 230 -0.71 -10.03 11.09
N GLU A 231 -1.22 -8.99 11.76
CA GLU A 231 -2.59 -8.97 12.31
C GLU A 231 -3.65 -9.06 11.20
N ALA A 232 -3.40 -8.42 10.05
CA ALA A 232 -4.29 -8.49 8.91
C ALA A 232 -4.14 -9.83 8.16
N VAL A 233 -2.92 -10.20 7.78
CA VAL A 233 -2.67 -11.36 6.91
C VAL A 233 -2.57 -12.68 7.65
N ILE A 234 -2.51 -12.70 8.98
CA ILE A 234 -2.45 -13.91 9.83
C ILE A 234 -1.18 -14.75 9.67
N TYR A 235 -0.71 -14.98 8.46
CA TYR A 235 0.53 -15.69 8.16
C TYR A 235 1.19 -15.10 6.90
N ALA A 236 2.52 -15.18 6.86
CA ALA A 236 3.33 -14.57 5.81
C ALA A 236 4.68 -15.26 5.67
N THR A 237 5.30 -15.12 4.50
CA THR A 237 6.71 -15.46 4.33
C THR A 237 7.61 -14.31 4.79
N PHE A 238 8.90 -14.57 4.99
CA PHE A 238 9.88 -13.50 5.22
C PHE A 238 9.87 -12.45 4.08
N ASN A 239 9.76 -12.90 2.82
CA ASN A 239 9.77 -12.00 1.66
C ASN A 239 8.51 -11.13 1.55
N ASP A 240 7.39 -11.59 2.10
CA ASP A 240 6.20 -10.75 2.25
C ASP A 240 6.47 -9.59 3.21
N VAL A 241 7.09 -9.88 4.37
CA VAL A 241 7.48 -8.85 5.34
C VAL A 241 8.48 -7.87 4.74
N VAL A 242 9.50 -8.37 4.02
CA VAL A 242 10.45 -7.51 3.27
C VAL A 242 9.72 -6.56 2.33
N SER A 243 8.66 -7.03 1.66
CA SER A 243 7.92 -6.20 0.71
C SER A 243 7.18 -5.04 1.39
N VAL A 244 6.73 -5.21 2.63
CA VAL A 244 5.99 -4.16 3.37
C VAL A 244 6.88 -3.24 4.20
N VAL A 245 8.14 -3.61 4.48
CA VAL A 245 9.10 -2.75 5.21
C VAL A 245 10.27 -2.24 4.37
N GLY A 246 10.41 -2.73 3.13
CA GLY A 246 11.33 -2.24 2.10
C GLY A 246 12.63 -3.02 1.95
N ASP A 247 13.17 -3.60 3.03
CA ASP A 247 14.43 -4.35 2.97
C ASP A 247 14.52 -5.49 3.99
N ARG A 248 15.53 -6.36 3.79
CA ARG A 248 15.76 -7.57 4.60
C ARG A 248 16.20 -7.25 6.03
N ARG A 249 17.02 -6.23 6.24
CA ARG A 249 17.54 -5.88 7.57
C ARG A 249 16.41 -5.40 8.47
N ARG A 250 15.54 -4.53 7.96
CA ARG A 250 14.34 -4.08 8.66
C ARG A 250 13.40 -5.24 8.98
N ALA A 251 13.16 -6.13 8.01
CA ALA A 251 12.29 -7.29 8.20
C ALA A 251 12.82 -8.21 9.32
N THR A 252 14.11 -8.55 9.31
CA THR A 252 14.73 -9.37 10.35
C THR A 252 14.54 -8.77 11.74
N ARG A 253 14.91 -7.49 11.91
CA ARG A 253 14.81 -6.81 13.22
C ARG A 253 13.36 -6.67 13.70
N ALA A 254 12.43 -6.38 12.80
CA ALA A 254 11.01 -6.31 13.14
C ALA A 254 10.47 -7.67 13.60
N ILE A 255 10.77 -8.75 12.87
CA ILE A 255 10.34 -10.11 13.23
C ILE A 255 10.93 -10.53 14.58
N GLU A 256 12.21 -10.24 14.83
CA GLU A 256 12.86 -10.52 16.12
C GLU A 256 12.20 -9.77 17.28
N ALA A 257 11.89 -8.49 17.10
CA ALA A 257 11.17 -7.69 18.10
C ALA A 257 9.79 -8.31 18.40
N LEU A 258 8.99 -8.62 17.37
CA LEU A 258 7.67 -9.23 17.56
C LEU A 258 7.74 -10.62 18.19
N ARG A 259 8.79 -11.40 17.88
CA ARG A 259 9.01 -12.71 18.50
C ARG A 259 9.30 -12.58 20.00
N SER A 260 10.10 -11.59 20.39
CA SER A 260 10.41 -11.33 21.80
C SER A 260 9.17 -10.97 22.63
N GLU A 261 8.15 -10.42 21.96
CA GLU A 261 6.84 -10.09 22.56
C GLU A 261 5.80 -11.23 22.42
N ALA A 262 6.20 -12.41 21.95
CA ALA A 262 5.31 -13.54 21.64
C ALA A 262 4.13 -13.18 20.69
N ALA A 263 4.31 -12.17 19.83
CA ALA A 263 3.29 -11.73 18.87
C ALA A 263 3.35 -12.51 17.55
N VAL A 264 4.44 -13.24 17.28
CA VAL A 264 4.62 -14.04 16.07
C VAL A 264 5.36 -15.34 16.37
N ALA A 265 4.85 -16.45 15.86
CA ALA A 265 5.58 -17.70 15.74
C ALA A 265 6.35 -17.72 14.43
N ILE A 266 7.61 -18.14 14.47
CA ILE A 266 8.51 -18.18 13.32
C ILE A 266 8.78 -19.63 12.91
N ASP A 267 9.22 -19.83 11.67
CA ASP A 267 9.59 -21.14 11.12
C ASP A 267 8.49 -22.21 11.22
N CYS A 268 7.22 -21.78 11.19
CA CYS A 268 6.08 -22.69 11.27
C CYS A 268 5.89 -23.47 9.96
N GLY A 269 5.58 -24.76 10.10
CA GLY A 269 4.98 -25.56 9.04
C GLY A 269 3.47 -25.35 8.99
N ILE A 270 2.94 -25.14 7.78
CA ILE A 270 1.49 -25.04 7.53
C ILE A 270 1.12 -26.17 6.57
N ASP A 271 0.11 -26.97 6.92
CA ASP A 271 -0.33 -28.09 6.09
C ASP A 271 -0.75 -27.62 4.70
N GLY A 272 -0.24 -28.27 3.66
CA GLY A 272 -0.54 -27.94 2.26
C GLY A 272 0.23 -26.72 1.72
N LEU A 273 1.09 -26.07 2.51
CA LEU A 273 1.96 -25.00 2.04
C LEU A 273 3.44 -25.38 2.19
N PRO A 274 4.26 -25.25 1.13
CA PRO A 274 5.70 -25.50 1.24
C PRO A 274 6.40 -24.39 2.03
N GLY A 275 7.55 -24.72 2.59
CA GLY A 275 8.46 -23.76 3.22
C GLY A 275 8.12 -23.43 4.67
N LYS A 276 8.69 -22.31 5.13
CA LYS A 276 8.61 -21.83 6.52
C LYS A 276 7.82 -20.53 6.57
N TRP A 277 6.91 -20.46 7.55
CA TRP A 277 5.96 -19.36 7.66
C TRP A 277 6.08 -18.64 8.99
N LEU A 278 5.82 -17.34 8.94
CA LEU A 278 5.52 -16.51 10.09
C LEU A 278 4.01 -16.63 10.34
N VAL A 279 3.60 -16.94 11.56
CA VAL A 279 2.18 -17.04 11.93
C VAL A 279 1.90 -16.12 13.12
N ARG A 280 0.89 -15.27 12.96
CA ARG A 280 0.38 -14.43 14.04
C ARG A 280 -0.16 -15.32 15.15
N SER A 281 0.50 -15.22 16.31
CA SER A 281 0.11 -15.87 17.57
C SER A 281 -1.33 -15.56 17.96
#